data_AF-A0A2G9TCA9-F1
#
_entry.id   AF-A0A2G9TCA9-F1
#
_cell.length_a   1.000
_cell.length_b   1.000
_cell.length_c   1.000
_cell.angle_alpha   90.00
_cell.angle_beta   90.00
_cell.angle_gamma   90.00
#
_symmetry.space_group_name_H-M   'P 1'
#
loop_
_entity.id
_entity.type
_entity.pdbx_description
1 polymer ?
#
loop_
_entity_poly.entity_id
_entity_poly.type
_entity_poly.pdbx_seq_one_letter_code
_entity_poly.pdbx_strand_id
1 'polypeptide(L)'
;VLHRLIGLYGLFSLEKHLATCYMGGYCSGPDFGETIRLNIRKLESEISPNAVALVDAIAPPDFVLNSALGASDGKPYDHLMREFRKHTDPRPQWWKDLSDFLGKNKARPSKL
;
A
#
# COMPACT_ATOMS: atom_id res chain seq x y z
N VAL A 1 23.84 -6.58 1.18
CA VAL A 1 22.40 -6.26 1.03
C VAL A 1 22.14 -5.34 -0.16
N LEU A 2 22.79 -4.16 -0.27
CA LEU A 2 22.60 -3.24 -1.41
C LEU A 2 22.80 -3.87 -2.80
N HIS A 3 23.82 -4.71 -3.00
CA HIS A 3 24.01 -5.42 -4.28
C HIS A 3 22.81 -6.28 -4.70
N ARG A 4 22.11 -6.89 -3.73
CA ARG A 4 20.89 -7.66 -4.00
C ARG A 4 19.74 -6.76 -4.44
N LEU A 5 19.65 -5.57 -3.85
CA LEU A 5 18.62 -4.57 -4.16
C LEU A 5 18.81 -3.96 -5.55
N ILE A 6 20.07 -3.65 -5.91
CA ILE A 6 20.44 -3.24 -7.27
C ILE A 6 20.17 -4.37 -8.27
N GLY A 7 20.52 -5.62 -7.91
CA GLY A 7 20.23 -6.79 -8.74
C GLY A 7 18.74 -7.01 -8.96
N LEU A 8 17.92 -6.87 -7.91
CA LEU A 8 16.46 -6.96 -7.99
C LEU A 8 15.90 -5.86 -8.90
N TYR A 9 16.36 -4.61 -8.74
CA TYR A 9 15.94 -3.51 -9.60
C TYR A 9 16.33 -3.71 -11.07
N GLY A 10 17.54 -4.22 -11.33
CA GLY A 10 18.01 -4.54 -12.67
C GLY A 10 17.16 -5.61 -13.34
N LEU A 11 16.88 -6.72 -12.63
CA LEU A 11 16.04 -7.79 -13.13
C LEU A 11 14.58 -7.36 -13.32
N PHE A 12 14.03 -6.57 -12.41
CA PHE A 12 12.68 -6.02 -12.52
C PHE A 12 12.55 -5.08 -13.73
N SER A 13 13.53 -4.21 -13.94
CA SER A 13 13.61 -3.35 -15.13
C SER A 13 13.68 -4.18 -16.41
N LEU A 14 14.44 -5.28 -16.40
CA LEU A 14 14.56 -6.19 -17.53
C LEU A 14 13.23 -6.93 -17.79
N GLU A 15 12.56 -7.42 -16.75
CA GLU A 15 11.24 -8.05 -16.87
C GLU A 15 10.20 -7.09 -17.49
N LYS A 16 10.22 -5.80 -17.11
CA LYS A 16 9.34 -4.78 -17.67
C LYS A 16 9.54 -4.57 -19.18
N HIS A 17 10.78 -4.68 -19.65
CA HIS A 17 11.15 -4.50 -21.06
C HIS A 17 11.36 -5.82 -21.81
N LEU A 18 10.94 -6.93 -21.22
CA LEU A 18 11.13 -8.28 -21.74
C LEU A 18 10.55 -8.43 -23.15
N ALA A 19 9.37 -7.85 -23.41
CA ALA A 19 8.75 -7.84 -24.74
C ALA A 19 9.65 -7.22 -25.81
N THR A 20 10.34 -6.13 -25.50
CA THR A 20 11.30 -5.48 -26.42
C THR A 20 12.51 -6.37 -26.69
N CYS A 21 12.99 -7.10 -25.68
CA CYS A 21 14.09 -8.06 -25.86
C CYS A 21 13.69 -9.23 -26.77
N TYR A 22 12.45 -9.72 -26.67
CA TYR A 22 11.92 -10.74 -27.59
C TYR A 22 11.71 -10.20 -29.01
N MET A 23 11.10 -9.01 -29.16
CA MET A 23 10.91 -8.38 -30.47
C MET A 23 12.25 -8.09 -31.17
N GLY A 24 13.27 -7.70 -30.41
CA GLY A 24 14.62 -7.44 -30.93
C GLY A 24 15.44 -8.69 -31.23
N GLY A 25 14.90 -9.90 -30.99
CA GLY A 25 15.62 -11.16 -31.20
C GLY A 25 16.74 -11.44 -30.19
N TYR A 26 16.86 -10.63 -29.13
CA TYR A 26 17.85 -10.82 -28.06
C TYR A 26 17.50 -12.01 -27.15
N CYS A 27 16.22 -12.37 -27.08
CA CYS A 27 15.71 -13.47 -26.28
C CYS A 27 14.92 -14.44 -27.17
N SER A 28 15.04 -15.73 -26.91
CA SER A 28 14.32 -16.79 -27.62
C SER A 28 13.84 -17.84 -26.63
N GLY A 29 12.65 -18.40 -26.88
CA GLY A 29 12.05 -19.42 -26.01
C GLY A 29 11.52 -18.88 -24.67
N PRO A 30 10.83 -19.74 -23.90
CA PRO A 30 10.22 -19.36 -22.62
C PRO A 30 11.23 -19.26 -21.46
N ASP A 31 12.34 -20.00 -21.53
CA ASP A 31 13.29 -20.21 -20.43
C ASP A 31 13.89 -18.91 -19.89
N PHE A 32 14.15 -17.93 -20.77
CA PHE A 32 14.73 -16.66 -20.37
C PHE A 32 13.81 -15.86 -19.45
N GLY A 33 12.53 -15.71 -19.85
CA GLY A 33 11.53 -15.03 -19.03
C GLY A 33 11.22 -15.76 -17.73
N GLU A 34 11.17 -17.09 -17.77
CA GLU A 34 10.98 -17.91 -16.57
C GLU A 34 12.16 -17.76 -15.59
N THR A 35 13.39 -17.82 -16.10
CA THR A 35 14.61 -17.65 -15.30
C THR A 35 14.65 -16.28 -14.62
N ILE A 36 14.26 -15.21 -15.32
CA ILE A 36 14.19 -13.87 -14.72
C ILE A 36 13.21 -13.85 -13.55
N ARG A 37 11.99 -14.35 -13.75
CA ARG A 37 10.96 -14.38 -12.70
C ARG A 37 11.37 -15.22 -11.50
N LEU A 38 12.02 -16.35 -11.74
CA LEU A 38 12.57 -17.19 -10.67
C LEU A 38 13.64 -16.46 -9.86
N ASN A 39 14.55 -15.75 -10.53
CA ASN A 39 15.60 -14.98 -9.85
C ASN A 39 15.04 -13.77 -9.09
N ILE A 40 14.00 -13.10 -9.61
CA ILE A 40 13.29 -12.03 -8.89
C ILE A 40 12.72 -12.58 -7.59
N ARG A 41 11.95 -13.67 -7.63
CA ARG A 41 11.37 -14.31 -6.42
C ARG A 41 12.43 -14.73 -5.40
N LYS A 42 13.55 -15.27 -5.89
CA LYS A 42 14.70 -15.63 -5.03
C LYS A 42 15.27 -14.41 -4.32
N LEU A 43 15.52 -13.33 -5.05
CA LEU A 43 16.06 -12.09 -4.46
C LEU A 43 15.06 -11.42 -3.52
N GLU A 44 13.77 -11.44 -3.82
CA GLU A 44 12.72 -10.96 -2.92
C GLU A 44 12.74 -11.71 -1.59
N SER A 45 12.86 -13.04 -1.63
CA SER A 45 13.00 -13.87 -0.42
C SER A 45 14.27 -13.54 0.37
N GLU A 46 15.39 -13.28 -0.31
CA GLU A 46 16.66 -12.92 0.34
C GLU A 46 16.65 -11.49 0.94
N ILE A 47 15.83 -10.58 0.41
CA ILE A 47 15.71 -9.18 0.87
C ILE A 47 14.64 -9.02 1.95
N SER A 48 13.57 -9.81 1.90
CA SER A 48 12.44 -9.79 2.85
C SER A 48 12.82 -9.57 4.33
N PRO A 49 13.78 -10.32 4.93
CA PRO A 49 14.13 -10.13 6.33
C PRO A 49 14.78 -8.77 6.64
N ASN A 50 15.40 -8.12 5.66
CA ASN A 50 16.07 -6.83 5.81
C ASN A 50 15.21 -5.65 5.31
N ALA A 51 13.99 -5.92 4.81
CA ALA A 51 13.17 -4.92 4.14
C ALA A 51 12.85 -3.72 5.06
N VAL A 52 12.47 -3.97 6.31
CA VAL A 52 12.17 -2.91 7.29
C VAL A 52 13.41 -2.07 7.58
N ALA A 53 14.56 -2.69 7.88
CA ALA A 53 15.80 -1.98 8.16
C ALA A 53 16.31 -1.14 6.98
N LEU A 54 16.06 -1.59 5.73
CA LEU A 54 16.40 -0.82 4.53
C LEU A 54 15.51 0.41 4.36
N VAL A 55 14.22 0.30 4.67
CA VAL A 55 13.29 1.43 4.66
C VAL A 55 13.66 2.41 5.76
N ASP A 56 13.93 1.93 6.97
CA ASP A 56 14.32 2.75 8.12
C ASP A 56 15.61 3.54 7.87
N ALA A 57 16.56 2.98 7.11
CA ALA A 57 17.81 3.66 6.75
C ALA A 57 17.61 4.91 5.88
N ILE A 58 16.49 5.01 5.16
CA ILE A 58 16.16 6.14 4.26
C ILE A 58 14.98 6.95 4.82
N ALA A 59 14.29 6.45 5.84
CA ALA A 59 13.08 7.05 6.37
C ALA A 59 13.36 8.47 6.89
N PRO A 60 12.60 9.49 6.41
CA PRO A 60 12.66 10.81 6.99
C PRO A 60 12.01 10.80 8.39
N PRO A 61 12.28 11.81 9.23
CA PRO A 61 11.64 11.93 10.54
C PRO A 61 10.10 11.92 10.43
N ASP A 62 9.42 11.36 11.44
CA ASP A 62 7.95 11.17 11.45
C ASP A 62 7.15 12.46 11.17
N PHE A 63 7.67 13.62 11.58
CA PHE A 63 7.01 14.91 11.30
C PHE A 63 7.03 15.29 9.81
N VAL A 64 8.05 14.85 9.07
CA VAL A 64 8.15 15.02 7.61
C VAL A 64 7.29 13.99 6.91
N LEU A 65 7.32 12.74 7.39
CA LEU A 65 6.52 11.65 6.83
C LEU A 65 5.01 11.89 6.99
N ASN A 66 4.61 12.51 8.12
CA ASN A 66 3.24 12.90 8.44
C ASN A 66 2.20 11.80 8.14
N SER A 67 2.54 10.57 8.49
CA SER A 67 1.73 9.38 8.21
C SER A 67 1.43 8.63 9.50
N ALA A 68 0.15 8.45 9.80
CA ALA A 68 -0.29 7.68 10.98
C ALA A 68 0.09 6.19 10.88
N LEU A 69 0.12 5.63 9.66
CA LEU A 69 0.49 4.22 9.44
C LEU A 69 2.00 4.01 9.40
N GLY A 70 2.75 5.05 9.01
CA GLY A 70 4.21 5.00 8.88
C GLY A 70 4.96 5.44 10.15
N ALA A 71 4.28 5.56 11.29
CA ALA A 71 4.91 5.99 12.54
C ALA A 71 6.00 5.01 13.00
N SER A 72 7.13 5.55 13.45
CA SER A 72 8.33 4.77 13.84
C SER A 72 8.17 3.94 15.12
N ASP A 73 7.12 4.18 15.91
CA ASP A 73 6.89 3.52 17.21
C ASP A 73 6.20 2.15 17.12
N GLY A 74 5.87 1.70 15.90
CA GLY A 74 5.24 0.40 15.64
C GLY A 74 3.80 0.28 16.15
N LYS A 75 3.13 1.40 16.45
CA LYS A 75 1.73 1.42 16.93
C LYS A 75 0.77 2.10 15.93
N PRO A 76 0.67 1.61 14.68
CA PRO A 76 -0.06 2.31 13.61
C PRO A 76 -1.55 2.48 13.93
N TYR A 77 -2.16 1.54 14.65
CA TYR A 77 -3.59 1.60 15.00
C TYR A 77 -3.91 2.69 16.03
N ASP A 78 -3.01 2.93 16.99
CA ASP A 78 -3.20 3.98 17.99
C ASP A 78 -3.11 5.37 17.33
N HIS A 79 -2.14 5.55 16.44
CA HIS A 79 -2.00 6.76 15.64
C HIS A 79 -3.20 6.98 14.72
N LEU A 80 -3.63 5.94 14.02
CA LEU A 80 -4.79 6.01 13.13
C LEU A 80 -6.06 6.39 13.91
N MET A 81 -6.30 5.74 15.05
CA MET A 81 -7.43 6.07 15.93
C MET A 81 -7.34 7.51 16.45
N ARG A 82 -6.14 7.99 16.79
CA ARG A 82 -5.92 9.37 17.20
C ARG A 82 -6.23 10.36 16.10
N GLU A 83 -5.78 10.10 14.86
CA GLU A 83 -6.13 10.94 13.70
C GLU A 83 -7.63 10.93 13.41
N PHE A 84 -8.28 9.76 13.45
CA PHE A 84 -9.73 9.69 13.29
C PHE A 84 -10.47 10.52 14.34
N ARG A 85 -10.06 10.42 15.62
CA ARG A 85 -10.68 11.19 16.72
C ARG A 85 -10.45 12.68 16.59
N LYS A 86 -9.30 13.14 16.09
CA LYS A 86 -9.06 14.56 15.80
C LYS A 86 -10.05 15.14 14.79
N HIS A 87 -10.49 14.32 13.83
CA HIS A 87 -11.49 14.70 12.83
C HIS A 87 -12.92 14.30 13.21
N THR A 88 -13.13 13.75 14.40
CA THR A 88 -14.46 13.41 14.91
C THR A 88 -15.04 14.61 15.63
N ASP A 89 -15.72 15.48 14.89
CA ASP A 89 -16.54 16.57 15.40
C ASP A 89 -17.54 16.99 14.31
N PRO A 90 -18.64 17.71 14.62
CA PRO A 90 -19.72 17.47 15.58
C PRO A 90 -20.90 16.79 14.86
N ARG A 91 -22.09 16.75 15.49
CA ARG A 91 -23.33 16.29 14.83
C ARG A 91 -23.49 16.99 13.46
N PRO A 92 -23.68 16.27 12.35
CA PRO A 92 -23.78 16.91 11.04
C PRO A 92 -24.97 17.85 10.99
N GLN A 93 -24.87 18.95 10.24
CA GLN A 93 -25.93 19.98 10.17
C GLN A 93 -27.29 19.40 9.76
N TRP A 94 -27.29 18.41 8.87
CA TRP A 94 -28.49 17.70 8.40
C TRP A 94 -29.07 16.71 9.42
N TRP A 95 -28.46 16.53 10.61
CA TRP A 95 -28.94 15.57 11.61
C TRP A 95 -30.40 15.82 12.00
N LYS A 96 -30.80 17.09 12.13
CA LYS A 96 -32.18 17.47 12.46
C LYS A 96 -33.14 17.05 11.35
N ASP A 97 -32.79 17.34 10.10
CA ASP A 97 -33.58 16.96 8.93
C ASP A 97 -33.76 15.43 8.83
N LEU A 98 -32.70 14.67 9.10
CA LEU A 98 -32.78 13.21 9.14
C LEU A 98 -33.67 12.73 10.28
N SER A 99 -33.53 13.30 11.49
CA SER A 99 -34.37 12.95 12.64
C SER A 99 -35.85 13.22 12.36
N ASP A 100 -36.17 14.36 11.74
CA ASP A 100 -37.52 14.75 11.37
C ASP A 100 -38.10 13.84 10.28
N PHE A 101 -37.29 13.48 9.28
CA PHE A 101 -37.66 12.53 8.23
C PHE A 101 -38.01 11.15 8.81
N LEU A 102 -37.16 10.63 9.70
CA LEU A 102 -37.37 9.33 10.35
C LEU A 102 -38.61 9.35 11.25
N GLY A 103 -38.84 10.43 12.01
CA GLY A 103 -40.03 10.60 12.83
C GLY A 103 -41.33 10.59 12.01
N LYS A 104 -41.35 11.30 10.87
CA LYS A 104 -42.50 11.32 9.96
C LYS A 104 -42.80 9.96 9.32
N ASN A 105 -41.78 9.17 9.02
CA ASN A 105 -41.95 7.85 8.41
C ASN A 105 -42.33 6.76 9.42
N LYS A 106 -41.94 6.88 10.69
CA LYS A 106 -42.35 5.93 11.74
C LYS A 106 -43.85 6.00 12.06
N ALA A 107 -44.48 7.16 11.84
CA ALA A 107 -45.90 7.39 12.05
C ALA A 107 -46.79 6.91 10.88
N ARG A 108 -46.21 6.44 9.77
CA ARG A 108 -46.96 5.84 8.66
C ARG A 108 -47.05 4.33 8.90
N PRO A 109 -48.25 3.74 9.05
CA PRO A 109 -48.36 2.29 9.10
C PRO A 109 -47.88 1.71 7.76
N SER A 110 -47.11 0.61 7.80
CA SER A 110 -46.72 -0.10 6.59
C SER A 110 -47.99 -0.48 5.84
N LYS A 111 -48.09 -0.10 4.56
CA LYS A 111 -49.17 -0.55 3.68
C LYS A 111 -48.92 -2.02 3.31
N LEU A 112 -49.15 -2.90 4.26
CA LEU A 112 -49.28 -4.35 4.10
C LEU A 112 -50.44 -4.79 4.99
#